data_AF-A0A813JLZ4-F1
#
_entry.id   AF-A0A813JLZ4-F1
#
_cell.length_a   1.000
_cell.length_b   1.000
_cell.length_c   1.000
_cell.angle_alpha   90.00
_cell.angle_beta   90.00
_cell.angle_gamma   90.00
#
_symmetry.space_group_name_H-M   'P 1'
#
loop_
_entity.id
_entity.type
_entity.pdbx_description
1 polymer ?
#
loop_
_entity_poly.entity_id
_entity_poly.type
_entity_poly.pdbx_seq_one_letter_code
_entity_poly.pdbx_strand_id
1 'polypeptide(L)'
;MNDGLHRASTQKIADDTKKGGMMILGLGLCTSMSVLVSSFIYIWYSTTIPDDCVLKTYFFGMGIINVIMAILLACLTFFGKGLAVSSGHSLLHDKYKAEGRDAEAQQQEEELGQEVSMYGSGLACVACFLVPLSLFALGWCIYGIVKAVEAARGGAADCEQAVTVFWIMLAVNLLQQCASKCKQSQTSQIQQSATAGSDSD
;
A
#
# COMPACT_ATOMS: atom_id res chain seq x y z
N MET A 1 12.60 0.88 -44.58
CA MET A 1 12.77 2.14 -43.82
C MET A 1 11.85 2.24 -42.59
N ASN A 2 10.99 1.24 -42.28
CA ASN A 2 10.09 1.28 -41.13
C ASN A 2 10.72 0.78 -39.80
N ASP A 3 11.85 0.05 -39.84
CA ASP A 3 12.45 -0.58 -38.65
C ASP A 3 12.82 0.41 -37.53
N GLY A 4 13.11 1.67 -37.87
CA GLY A 4 13.43 2.72 -36.89
C GLY A 4 12.22 3.12 -36.02
N LEU A 5 11.00 3.13 -36.59
CA LEU A 5 9.79 3.52 -35.88
C LEU A 5 9.35 2.45 -34.85
N HIS A 6 9.57 1.17 -35.17
CA HIS A 6 9.23 0.04 -34.30
C HIS A 6 10.12 0.01 -33.04
N ARG A 7 11.42 0.32 -33.18
CA ARG A 7 12.35 0.35 -32.04
C ARG A 7 12.02 1.46 -31.03
N ALA A 8 11.64 2.64 -31.52
CA ALA A 8 11.31 3.77 -30.66
C ALA A 8 10.07 3.51 -29.79
N SER A 9 9.04 2.86 -30.34
CA SER A 9 7.82 2.53 -29.59
C SER A 9 8.03 1.43 -28.55
N THR A 10 8.86 0.42 -28.83
CA THR A 10 9.23 -0.61 -27.84
C THR A 10 10.02 -0.04 -26.67
N GLN A 11 11.00 0.85 -26.95
CA GLN A 11 11.77 1.52 -25.89
C GLN A 11 10.89 2.38 -25.00
N LYS A 12 9.92 3.11 -25.60
CA LYS A 12 8.99 3.94 -24.84
C LYS A 12 8.16 3.12 -23.84
N ILE A 13 7.63 1.96 -24.24
CA ILE A 13 6.88 1.07 -23.34
C ILE A 13 7.76 0.63 -22.16
N ALA A 14 8.98 0.20 -22.44
CA ALA A 14 9.91 -0.24 -21.40
C ALA A 14 10.25 0.90 -20.41
N ASP A 15 10.51 2.11 -20.91
CA ASP A 15 10.80 3.28 -20.09
C ASP A 15 9.60 3.72 -19.24
N ASP A 16 8.39 3.72 -19.81
CA ASP A 16 7.16 4.08 -19.12
C ASP A 16 6.84 3.07 -18.01
N THR A 17 6.96 1.77 -18.27
CA THR A 17 6.77 0.71 -17.27
C THR A 17 7.80 0.82 -16.14
N LYS A 18 9.08 1.05 -16.47
CA LYS A 18 10.15 1.24 -15.48
C LYS A 18 9.90 2.46 -14.61
N LYS A 19 9.46 3.58 -15.21
CA LYS A 19 9.11 4.81 -14.50
C LYS A 19 7.91 4.58 -13.57
N GLY A 20 6.89 3.86 -14.03
CA GLY A 20 5.73 3.45 -13.22
C GLY A 20 6.15 2.63 -11.99
N GLY A 21 7.00 1.62 -12.18
CA GLY A 21 7.52 0.80 -11.08
C GLY A 21 8.34 1.60 -10.06
N MET A 22 9.15 2.57 -10.51
CA MET A 22 9.90 3.46 -9.62
C MET A 22 8.99 4.42 -8.85
N MET A 23 7.91 4.91 -9.47
CA MET A 23 6.93 5.77 -8.81
C MET A 23 6.18 5.01 -7.71
N ILE A 24 5.75 3.77 -7.97
CA ILE A 24 5.11 2.89 -6.98
C ILE A 24 6.04 2.68 -5.78
N LEU A 25 7.31 2.39 -6.05
CA LEU A 25 8.31 2.20 -5.00
C LEU A 25 8.52 3.46 -4.16
N GLY A 26 8.65 4.62 -4.80
CA GLY A 26 8.81 5.90 -4.10
C GLY A 26 7.61 6.24 -3.22
N LEU A 27 6.39 6.09 -3.73
CA LEU A 27 5.16 6.35 -2.97
C LEU A 27 4.97 5.36 -1.83
N GLY A 28 5.23 4.07 -2.07
CA GLY A 28 5.09 3.02 -1.07
C GLY A 28 6.09 3.17 0.08
N LEU A 29 7.36 3.48 -0.21
CA LEU A 29 8.37 3.75 0.81
C LEU A 29 8.05 5.02 1.61
N CYS A 30 7.61 6.10 0.96
CA CYS A 30 7.20 7.33 1.65
C CYS A 30 6.02 7.06 2.62
N THR A 31 5.05 6.25 2.18
CA THR A 31 3.92 5.84 3.01
C THR A 31 4.38 4.98 4.19
N SER A 32 5.23 3.98 3.95
CA SER A 32 5.79 3.11 5.00
C SER A 32 6.58 3.91 6.04
N MET A 33 7.42 4.85 5.62
CA MET A 33 8.14 5.75 6.52
C MET A 33 7.19 6.61 7.37
N SER A 34 6.13 7.14 6.77
CA SER A 34 5.13 7.93 7.49
C SER A 34 4.42 7.11 8.56
N VAL A 35 4.11 5.84 8.28
CA VAL A 35 3.50 4.91 9.26
C VAL A 35 4.49 4.57 10.38
N LEU A 36 5.77 4.37 10.07
CA LEU A 36 6.82 4.13 11.08
C LEU A 36 7.00 5.33 12.02
N VAL A 37 6.99 6.55 11.48
CA VAL A 37 7.06 7.77 12.31
C VAL A 37 5.86 7.84 13.24
N SER A 38 4.65 7.59 12.73
CA SER A 38 3.45 7.53 13.56
C SER A 38 3.57 6.45 14.65
N SER A 39 4.01 5.24 14.29
CA SER A 39 4.24 4.14 15.24
C SER A 39 5.22 4.53 16.35
N PHE A 40 6.33 5.18 15.99
CA PHE A 40 7.30 5.67 16.97
C PHE A 40 6.66 6.66 17.95
N ILE A 41 5.82 7.58 17.46
CA ILE A 41 5.07 8.52 18.30
C ILE A 41 4.13 7.78 19.25
N TYR A 42 3.42 6.74 18.79
CA TYR A 42 2.55 5.91 19.64
C TYR A 42 3.33 5.21 20.77
N ILE A 43 4.46 4.58 20.42
CA ILE A 43 5.30 3.87 21.39
C ILE A 43 5.92 4.86 22.37
N TRP A 44 6.47 5.97 21.89
CA TRP A 44 7.05 7.00 22.73
C TRP A 44 6.00 7.59 23.69
N TYR A 45 4.82 7.93 23.19
CA TYR A 45 3.73 8.46 24.02
C TYR A 45 3.28 7.47 25.08
N SER A 46 3.28 6.16 24.79
CA SER A 46 2.97 5.12 25.79
C SER A 46 3.90 5.15 27.02
N THR A 47 5.13 5.65 26.86
CA THR A 47 6.09 5.80 27.99
C THR A 47 5.77 6.97 28.90
N THR A 48 5.01 7.96 28.40
CA THR A 48 4.59 9.13 29.18
C THR A 48 3.31 8.91 29.98
N ILE A 49 2.60 7.82 29.70
CA ILE A 49 1.33 7.47 30.38
C ILE A 49 1.65 6.68 31.66
N PRO A 50 1.02 7.03 32.80
CA PRO A 50 1.14 6.27 34.05
C PRO A 50 0.78 4.78 33.86
N ASP A 51 1.45 3.88 34.58
CA ASP A 51 1.23 2.44 34.48
C ASP A 51 -0.21 2.01 34.82
N ASP A 52 -0.88 2.77 35.69
CA ASP A 52 -2.26 2.50 36.11
C ASP A 52 -3.30 2.84 35.02
N CYS A 53 -2.91 3.59 33.99
CA CYS A 53 -3.83 3.97 32.93
C CYS A 53 -3.89 2.90 31.83
N VAL A 54 -5.05 2.24 31.71
CA VAL A 54 -5.30 1.16 30.71
C VAL A 54 -5.02 1.59 29.27
N LEU A 55 -5.08 2.90 28.97
CA LEU A 55 -4.74 3.46 27.66
C LEU A 55 -3.26 3.24 27.27
N LYS A 56 -2.34 3.09 28.24
CA LYS A 56 -0.93 2.80 27.98
C LYS A 56 -0.77 1.56 27.09
N THR A 57 -1.43 0.48 27.47
CA THR A 57 -1.42 -0.80 26.72
C THR A 57 -1.98 -0.60 25.32
N TYR A 58 -3.02 0.21 25.15
CA TYR A 58 -3.59 0.52 23.85
C TYR A 58 -2.59 1.23 22.94
N PHE A 59 -1.96 2.32 23.41
CA PHE A 59 -0.99 3.10 22.62
C PHE A 59 0.23 2.24 22.24
N PHE A 60 0.74 1.44 23.17
CA PHE A 60 1.84 0.52 22.91
C PHE A 60 1.46 -0.55 21.87
N GLY A 61 0.30 -1.19 22.03
CA GLY A 61 -0.21 -2.19 21.10
C GLY A 61 -0.44 -1.63 19.69
N MET A 62 -1.03 -0.44 19.58
CA MET A 62 -1.20 0.25 18.29
C MET A 62 0.14 0.59 17.65
N GLY A 63 1.12 1.00 18.44
CA GLY A 63 2.49 1.20 17.99
C GLY A 63 3.05 -0.05 17.30
N ILE A 64 2.99 -1.20 17.98
CA ILE A 64 3.47 -2.48 17.44
C ILE A 64 2.71 -2.89 16.17
N ILE A 65 1.37 -2.81 16.19
CA ILE A 65 0.54 -3.13 15.01
C ILE A 65 0.97 -2.27 13.82
N ASN A 66 1.22 -0.97 14.03
CA ASN A 66 1.67 -0.07 12.97
C ASN A 66 3.08 -0.39 12.47
N VAL A 67 4.01 -0.87 13.31
CA VAL A 67 5.32 -1.36 12.85
C VAL A 67 5.15 -2.55 11.90
N ILE A 68 4.36 -3.54 12.32
CA ILE A 68 4.11 -4.75 11.50
C ILE A 68 3.43 -4.34 10.18
N MET A 69 2.45 -3.44 10.24
CA MET A 69 1.77 -2.92 9.07
C MET A 69 2.73 -2.19 8.11
N ALA A 70 3.67 -1.39 8.63
CA ALA A 70 4.67 -0.70 7.82
C ALA A 70 5.62 -1.67 7.10
N ILE A 71 6.03 -2.76 7.77
CA ILE A 71 6.84 -3.83 7.16
C ILE A 71 6.04 -4.52 6.06
N LEU A 72 4.79 -4.89 6.32
CA LEU A 72 3.93 -5.51 5.31
C LEU A 72 3.71 -4.58 4.11
N LEU A 73 3.49 -3.28 4.33
CA LEU A 73 3.38 -2.28 3.27
C LEU A 73 4.67 -2.16 2.45
N ALA A 74 5.84 -2.23 3.08
CA ALA A 74 7.12 -2.23 2.36
C ALA A 74 7.26 -3.48 1.48
N CYS A 75 6.91 -4.66 2.01
CA CYS A 75 6.86 -5.90 1.22
C CYS A 75 5.87 -5.78 0.05
N LEU A 76 4.67 -5.27 0.31
CA LEU A 76 3.63 -5.07 -0.70
C LEU A 76 4.08 -4.10 -1.80
N THR A 77 4.82 -3.06 -1.43
CA THR A 77 5.45 -2.11 -2.36
C THR A 77 6.50 -2.80 -3.25
N PHE A 78 7.33 -3.67 -2.66
CA PHE A 78 8.33 -4.44 -3.39
C PHE A 78 7.68 -5.38 -4.42
N PHE A 79 6.68 -6.16 -4.00
CA PHE A 79 5.94 -7.06 -4.90
C PHE A 79 5.13 -6.28 -5.94
N GLY A 80 4.53 -5.16 -5.55
CA GLY A 80 3.79 -4.27 -6.45
C GLY A 80 4.67 -3.68 -7.55
N LYS A 81 5.92 -3.32 -7.24
CA LYS A 81 6.91 -2.94 -8.26
C LYS A 81 7.17 -4.09 -9.23
N GLY A 82 7.36 -5.31 -8.73
CA GLY A 82 7.58 -6.50 -9.57
C GLY A 82 6.43 -6.73 -10.56
N LEU A 83 5.19 -6.67 -10.07
CA LEU A 83 4.00 -6.78 -10.92
C LEU A 83 3.84 -5.63 -11.90
N ALA A 84 4.23 -4.40 -11.52
CA ALA A 84 4.24 -3.28 -12.44
C ALA A 84 5.24 -3.50 -13.57
N VAL A 85 6.44 -4.03 -13.28
CA VAL A 85 7.42 -4.39 -14.32
C VAL A 85 6.89 -5.50 -15.21
N SER A 86 6.30 -6.55 -14.63
CA SER A 86 5.77 -7.68 -15.39
C SER A 86 4.62 -7.27 -16.32
N SER A 87 3.85 -6.23 -15.97
CA SER A 87 2.82 -5.69 -16.87
C SER A 87 3.39 -5.18 -18.20
N GLY A 88 4.66 -4.78 -18.26
CA GLY A 88 5.36 -4.41 -19.49
C GLY A 88 5.51 -5.59 -20.46
N HIS A 89 5.75 -6.80 -19.95
CA HIS A 89 5.84 -8.01 -20.77
C HIS A 89 4.50 -8.34 -21.44
N SER A 90 3.37 -8.10 -20.77
CA SER A 90 2.03 -8.25 -21.38
C SER A 90 1.83 -7.29 -22.55
N LEU A 91 2.20 -6.02 -22.39
CA LEU A 91 2.07 -5.02 -23.47
C LEU A 91 2.98 -5.34 -24.66
N LEU A 92 4.19 -5.84 -24.40
CA LEU A 92 5.11 -6.28 -25.44
C LEU A 92 4.61 -7.53 -26.17
N HIS A 93 4.06 -8.50 -25.43
CA HIS A 93 3.43 -9.68 -26.02
C HIS A 93 2.33 -9.29 -27.02
N ASP A 94 1.40 -8.42 -26.61
CA ASP A 94 0.27 -8.01 -27.47
C ASP A 94 0.76 -7.28 -28.71
N LYS A 95 1.81 -6.44 -28.57
CA LYS A 95 2.45 -5.77 -29.70
C LYS A 95 3.12 -6.76 -30.66
N TYR A 96 3.94 -7.70 -30.16
CA TYR A 96 4.62 -8.67 -31.02
C TYR A 96 3.64 -9.60 -31.74
N LYS A 97 2.54 -9.96 -31.07
CA LYS A 97 1.44 -10.71 -31.66
C LYS A 97 0.74 -9.94 -32.78
N ALA A 98 0.51 -8.63 -32.59
CA ALA A 98 -0.04 -7.76 -33.64
C ALA A 98 0.92 -7.60 -34.84
N GLU A 99 2.23 -7.64 -34.61
CA GLU A 99 3.27 -7.60 -35.66
C GLU A 99 3.50 -8.97 -36.35
N GLY A 100 2.83 -10.04 -35.93
CA GLY A 100 3.02 -11.41 -36.48
C GLY A 100 4.36 -12.04 -36.10
N ARG A 101 4.99 -11.58 -35.00
CA ARG A 101 6.27 -12.06 -34.48
C ARG A 101 6.05 -13.09 -33.37
N ASP A 102 5.40 -14.20 -33.72
CA ASP A 102 4.90 -15.20 -32.76
C ASP A 102 6.00 -15.78 -31.85
N ALA A 103 7.21 -15.99 -32.37
CA ALA A 103 8.33 -16.52 -31.58
C ALA A 103 8.75 -15.58 -30.44
N GLU A 104 8.74 -14.26 -30.68
CA GLU A 104 9.08 -13.28 -29.64
C GLU A 104 7.92 -13.05 -28.68
N ALA A 105 6.68 -13.09 -29.19
CA ALA A 105 5.49 -13.05 -28.34
C ALA A 105 5.51 -14.23 -27.34
N GLN A 106 5.78 -15.45 -27.81
CA GLN A 106 5.84 -16.63 -26.96
C GLN A 106 6.94 -16.52 -25.88
N GLN A 107 8.11 -15.97 -26.21
CA GLN A 107 9.15 -15.72 -25.21
C GLN A 107 8.67 -14.75 -24.12
N GLN A 108 7.96 -13.68 -24.48
CA GLN A 108 7.43 -12.71 -23.51
C GLN A 108 6.33 -13.31 -22.63
N GLU A 109 5.53 -14.25 -23.16
CA GLU A 109 4.52 -14.98 -22.40
C GLU A 109 5.15 -15.89 -21.32
N GLU A 110 6.25 -16.57 -21.66
CA GLU A 110 7.00 -17.40 -20.71
C GLU A 110 7.63 -16.56 -19.58
N GLU A 111 8.27 -15.44 -19.93
CA GLU A 111 8.84 -14.49 -18.97
C GLU A 111 7.75 -13.90 -18.05
N LEU A 112 6.61 -13.48 -18.63
CA LEU A 112 5.46 -13.00 -17.89
C LEU A 112 4.94 -14.04 -16.90
N GLY A 113 4.77 -15.29 -17.33
CA GLY A 113 4.27 -16.37 -16.49
C GLY A 113 5.16 -16.64 -15.28
N GLN A 114 6.48 -16.63 -15.47
CA GLN A 114 7.45 -16.82 -14.39
C GLN A 114 7.43 -15.67 -13.39
N GLU A 115 7.43 -14.41 -13.87
CA GLU A 115 7.42 -13.23 -13.02
C GLU A 115 6.10 -13.07 -12.26
N VAL A 116 4.96 -13.24 -12.94
CA VAL A 116 3.63 -13.15 -12.32
C VAL A 116 3.44 -14.24 -11.27
N SER A 117 3.95 -15.46 -11.52
CA SER A 117 3.92 -16.53 -10.52
C SER A 117 4.76 -16.18 -9.28
N MET A 118 5.98 -15.66 -9.48
CA MET A 118 6.87 -15.28 -8.38
C MET A 118 6.34 -14.10 -7.57
N TYR A 119 5.97 -12.99 -8.22
CA TYR A 119 5.49 -11.79 -7.54
C TYR A 119 4.04 -11.92 -7.07
N GLY A 120 3.21 -12.63 -7.82
CA GLY A 120 1.80 -12.88 -7.48
C GLY A 120 1.65 -13.79 -6.26
N SER A 121 2.43 -14.86 -6.17
CA SER A 121 2.43 -15.72 -4.96
C SER A 121 2.95 -14.97 -3.72
N GLY A 122 3.97 -14.13 -3.88
CA GLY A 122 4.46 -13.24 -2.83
C GLY A 122 3.40 -12.25 -2.35
N LEU A 123 2.69 -11.61 -3.27
CA LEU A 123 1.59 -10.69 -2.95
C LEU A 123 0.44 -11.41 -2.24
N ALA A 124 0.07 -12.61 -2.70
CA ALA A 124 -0.97 -13.42 -2.06
C ALA A 124 -0.58 -13.79 -0.62
N CYS A 125 0.67 -14.16 -0.39
CA CYS A 125 1.20 -14.44 0.95
C CYS A 125 1.10 -13.21 1.87
N VAL A 126 1.53 -12.04 1.40
CA VAL A 126 1.42 -10.77 2.17
C VAL A 126 -0.04 -10.45 2.46
N ALA A 127 -0.94 -10.63 1.49
CA ALA A 127 -2.37 -10.40 1.68
C ALA A 127 -2.97 -11.32 2.77
N CYS A 128 -2.54 -12.58 2.84
CA CYS A 128 -2.95 -13.51 3.89
C CYS A 128 -2.57 -13.05 5.31
N PHE A 129 -1.49 -12.30 5.47
CA PHE A 129 -1.13 -11.67 6.75
C PHE A 129 -1.84 -10.32 6.98
N LEU A 130 -2.04 -9.56 5.91
CA LEU A 130 -2.66 -8.24 5.96
C LEU A 130 -4.12 -8.29 6.43
N VAL A 131 -4.90 -9.28 5.95
CA VAL A 131 -6.32 -9.44 6.30
C VAL A 131 -6.53 -9.67 7.81
N PRO A 132 -5.94 -10.70 8.45
CA PRO A 132 -6.12 -10.92 9.88
C PRO A 132 -5.52 -9.78 10.71
N LEU A 133 -4.39 -9.19 10.28
CA LEU A 133 -3.83 -8.02 10.96
C LEU A 133 -4.78 -6.83 10.93
N SER A 134 -5.47 -6.61 9.80
CA SER A 134 -6.46 -5.53 9.66
C SER A 134 -7.68 -5.78 10.56
N LEU A 135 -8.19 -7.02 10.62
CA LEU A 135 -9.28 -7.39 11.53
C LEU A 135 -8.87 -7.21 12.99
N PHE A 136 -7.64 -7.62 13.34
CA PHE A 136 -7.08 -7.43 14.67
C PHE A 136 -6.95 -5.95 15.02
N ALA A 137 -6.43 -5.12 14.10
CA ALA A 137 -6.33 -3.68 14.28
C ALA A 137 -7.70 -3.03 14.49
N LEU A 138 -8.74 -3.45 13.76
CA LEU A 138 -10.11 -2.99 13.96
C LEU A 138 -10.63 -3.36 15.36
N GLY A 139 -10.43 -4.59 15.79
CA GLY A 139 -10.79 -5.03 17.14
C GLY A 139 -10.04 -4.23 18.22
N TRP A 140 -8.76 -3.96 18.01
CA TRP A 140 -7.93 -3.17 18.91
C TRP A 140 -8.40 -1.71 18.98
N CYS A 141 -8.81 -1.12 17.84
CA CYS A 141 -9.43 0.20 17.80
C CYS A 141 -10.74 0.27 18.60
N ILE A 142 -11.63 -0.73 18.44
CA ILE A 142 -12.88 -0.79 19.21
C ILE A 142 -12.57 -0.90 20.71
N TYR A 143 -11.61 -1.75 21.10
CA TYR A 143 -11.14 -1.85 22.47
C TYR A 143 -10.65 -0.50 23.01
N GLY A 144 -9.85 0.23 22.23
CA GLY A 144 -9.37 1.58 22.58
C GLY A 144 -10.50 2.58 22.80
N ILE A 145 -11.53 2.57 21.93
CA ILE A 145 -12.71 3.44 22.07
C ILE A 145 -13.45 3.15 23.38
N VAL A 146 -13.71 1.87 23.68
CA VAL A 146 -14.40 1.47 24.92
C VAL A 146 -13.60 1.94 26.14
N LYS A 147 -12.27 1.72 26.15
CA LYS A 147 -11.40 2.15 27.25
C LYS A 147 -11.28 3.67 27.39
N ALA A 148 -11.25 4.40 26.28
CA ALA A 148 -11.25 5.86 26.31
C ALA A 148 -12.55 6.42 26.91
N VAL A 149 -13.70 5.83 26.55
CA VAL A 149 -15.01 6.23 27.11
C VAL A 149 -15.14 5.86 28.59
N GLU A 150 -14.68 4.68 29.00
CA GLU A 150 -14.64 4.28 30.41
C GLU A 150 -13.77 5.23 31.25
N ALA A 151 -12.57 5.56 30.75
CA ALA A 151 -11.66 6.50 31.42
C ALA A 151 -12.27 7.90 31.55
N ALA A 152 -12.95 8.38 30.51
CA ALA A 152 -13.63 9.67 30.53
C ALA A 152 -14.77 9.74 31.55
N ARG A 153 -15.48 8.63 31.78
CA ARG A 153 -16.58 8.55 32.76
C ARG A 153 -16.10 8.33 34.19
N GLY A 154 -14.98 7.62 34.37
CA GLY A 154 -14.45 7.25 35.68
C GLY A 154 -13.80 8.40 36.45
N GLY A 155 -13.62 9.58 35.85
CA GLY A 155 -13.03 10.74 36.52
C GLY A 155 -11.58 10.55 36.97
N ALA A 156 -10.86 9.60 36.37
CA ALA A 156 -9.44 9.40 36.65
C ALA A 156 -8.64 10.58 36.07
N ALA A 157 -8.34 11.57 36.91
CA ALA A 157 -7.63 12.79 36.52
C ALA A 157 -6.30 12.50 35.79
N ASP A 158 -5.63 11.41 36.16
CA ASP A 158 -4.32 11.03 35.61
C ASP A 158 -4.40 10.49 34.16
N CYS A 159 -5.60 10.18 33.64
CA CYS A 159 -5.80 9.68 32.28
C CYS A 159 -6.40 10.73 31.31
N GLU A 160 -6.77 11.92 31.78
CA GLU A 160 -7.53 12.90 30.99
C GLU A 160 -6.78 13.34 29.72
N GLN A 161 -5.47 13.58 29.83
CA GLN A 161 -4.64 13.96 28.69
C GLN A 161 -4.56 12.84 27.64
N ALA A 162 -4.45 11.59 28.07
CA ALA A 162 -4.35 10.43 27.19
C ALA A 162 -5.63 10.23 26.37
N VAL A 163 -6.81 10.47 26.97
CA VAL A 163 -8.10 10.43 26.26
C VAL A 163 -8.15 11.50 25.16
N THR A 164 -7.69 12.72 25.44
CA THR A 164 -7.68 13.81 24.45
C THR A 164 -6.77 13.47 23.26
N VAL A 165 -5.55 12.99 23.54
CA VAL A 165 -4.61 12.58 22.49
C VAL A 165 -5.14 11.40 21.67
N PHE A 166 -5.84 10.45 22.30
CA PHE A 166 -6.50 9.35 21.60
C PHE A 166 -7.47 9.85 20.53
N TRP A 167 -8.37 10.79 20.86
CA TRP A 167 -9.34 11.33 19.91
C TRP A 167 -8.70 12.11 18.75
N ILE A 168 -7.65 12.88 19.05
CA ILE A 168 -6.90 13.61 18.01
C ILE A 168 -6.25 12.62 17.04
N MET A 169 -5.57 11.60 17.57
CA MET A 169 -4.92 10.58 16.75
C MET A 169 -5.92 9.75 15.94
N LEU A 170 -7.08 9.43 16.52
CA LEU A 170 -8.16 8.74 15.81
C LEU A 170 -8.70 9.59 14.65
N ALA A 171 -8.93 10.88 14.88
CA ALA A 171 -9.40 11.81 13.84
C ALA A 171 -8.37 11.94 12.70
N VAL A 172 -7.08 12.05 13.02
CA VAL A 172 -6.01 12.11 12.02
C VAL A 172 -5.97 10.82 11.19
N ASN A 173 -6.08 9.64 11.82
CA ASN A 173 -6.13 8.38 11.10
C ASN A 173 -7.34 8.29 10.16
N LEU A 174 -8.53 8.72 10.61
CA LEU A 174 -9.73 8.74 9.77
C LEU A 174 -9.55 9.67 8.56
N LEU A 175 -8.98 10.86 8.76
CA LEU A 175 -8.69 11.79 7.67
C LEU A 175 -7.69 11.20 6.67
N GLN A 176 -6.64 10.52 7.13
CA GLN A 176 -5.67 9.84 6.26
C GLN A 176 -6.32 8.73 5.43
N GLN A 177 -7.22 7.94 6.03
CA GLN A 177 -7.96 6.89 5.33
C GLN A 177 -8.91 7.48 4.28
N CYS A 178 -9.63 8.56 4.61
CA CYS A 178 -10.49 9.27 3.66
C CYS A 178 -9.68 9.85 2.48
N ALA A 179 -8.58 10.54 2.76
CA ALA A 179 -7.72 11.11 1.72
C ALA A 179 -7.13 10.04 0.78
N SER A 180 -6.75 8.89 1.33
CA SER A 180 -6.20 7.77 0.55
C SER A 180 -7.25 7.16 -0.39
N LYS A 181 -8.49 6.99 0.07
CA LYS A 181 -9.59 6.48 -0.77
C LYS A 181 -9.96 7.46 -1.90
N CYS A 182 -9.97 8.76 -1.61
CA CYS A 182 -10.22 9.78 -2.64
C CYS A 182 -9.15 9.75 -3.75
N LYS A 183 -7.87 9.54 -3.39
CA LYS A 183 -6.79 9.42 -4.38
C LYS A 183 -6.90 8.14 -5.22
N GLN A 184 -7.21 7.01 -4.59
CA GLN A 184 -7.33 5.74 -5.31
C GLN A 184 -8.43 5.79 -6.39
N SER A 185 -9.56 6.45 -6.09
CA SER A 185 -10.64 6.62 -7.06
C SER A 185 -10.21 7.41 -8.30
N GLN A 186 -9.32 8.41 -8.16
CA GLN A 186 -8.82 9.18 -9.31
C GLN A 186 -7.87 8.34 -10.17
N THR A 187 -6.97 7.58 -9.55
CA THR A 187 -6.02 6.73 -10.28
C THR A 187 -6.74 5.68 -11.14
N SER A 188 -7.78 5.03 -10.60
CA SER A 188 -8.56 4.05 -11.35
C SER A 188 -9.30 4.67 -12.55
N GLN A 189 -9.81 5.90 -12.43
CA GLN A 189 -10.44 6.61 -13.55
C GLN A 189 -9.44 6.95 -14.66
N ILE A 190 -8.24 7.39 -14.30
CA ILE A 190 -7.18 7.69 -15.28
C ILE A 190 -6.80 6.42 -16.06
N GLN A 191 -6.61 5.29 -15.37
CA GLN A 191 -6.31 4.03 -16.03
C GLN A 191 -7.42 3.59 -17.01
N GLN A 192 -8.69 3.72 -16.61
CA GLN A 192 -9.83 3.40 -17.49
C GLN A 192 -9.92 4.33 -18.71
N SER A 193 -9.63 5.62 -18.55
CA SER A 193 -9.64 6.56 -19.67
C SER A 193 -8.49 6.33 -20.66
N ALA A 194 -7.34 5.87 -20.18
CA ALA A 194 -6.20 5.53 -21.02
C ALA A 194 -6.47 4.29 -21.88
N THR A 195 -7.16 3.29 -21.33
CA THR A 195 -7.57 2.09 -22.10
C THR A 195 -8.69 2.39 -23.08
N ALA A 196 -9.64 3.27 -22.76
CA ALA A 196 -10.73 3.60 -23.68
C ALA A 196 -10.27 4.36 -24.94
N GLY A 197 -9.16 5.09 -24.85
CA GLY A 197 -8.59 5.83 -25.98
C GLY A 197 -7.89 4.95 -27.01
N SER A 198 -7.43 3.74 -26.65
CA SER A 198 -6.69 2.88 -27.60
C SER A 198 -7.57 2.14 -28.59
N ASP A 199 -8.89 2.04 -28.34
CA ASP A 199 -9.82 1.31 -29.21
C ASP A 199 -10.41 2.19 -30.34
N SER A 200 -9.99 3.46 -30.42
CA SER A 200 -10.58 4.46 -31.32
C SER A 200 -9.78 4.74 -32.61
N ASP A 201 -8.59 4.15 -32.76
CA ASP A 201 -7.66 4.34 -33.90
C ASP A 201 -7.44 3.02 -34.66
#